data_AF-A0A2A4ZBW4-F1
#
_entry.id   AF-A0A2A4ZBW4-F1
#
_cell.length_a   1.000
_cell.length_b   1.000
_cell.length_c   1.000
_cell.angle_alpha   90.00
_cell.angle_beta   90.00
_cell.angle_gamma   90.00
#
_symmetry.space_group_name_H-M   'P 1'
#
loop_
_entity.id
_entity.type
_entity.pdbx_description
1 polymer ?
#
loop_
_entity_poly.entity_id
_entity_poly.type
_entity_poly.pdbx_seq_one_letter_code
_entity_poly.pdbx_strand_id
1 'polypeptide(L)' 'MRVSKLVERDQKVVWHPYAPPQASPLFGVESAEGVRLRLDDGREVIDGMSSWWSAIHGY' A
#
# COMPACT_ATOMS: atom_id res chain seq x y z
N MET A 1 -7.68 4.50 13.99
CA MET A 1 -6.94 3.46 13.25
C MET A 1 -5.50 3.49 13.75
N ARG A 2 -4.91 2.37 14.18
CA ARG A 2 -3.50 2.37 14.60
C ARG A 2 -2.63 2.51 13.36
N VAL A 3 -1.67 3.43 13.40
CA VAL A 3 -0.63 3.53 12.37
C VAL A 3 0.32 2.37 12.58
N SER A 4 0.66 1.63 11.52
CA SER A 4 1.58 0.51 11.61
C SER A 4 3.02 0.98 11.75
N LYS A 5 3.89 0.11 12.26
CA LYS A 5 5.35 0.36 12.30
C LYS A 5 5.95 0.60 10.91
N LEU A 6 5.34 0.02 9.86
CA LEU A 6 5.75 0.23 8.48
C LEU A 6 5.46 1.67 8.05
N VAL A 7 4.22 2.14 8.25
CA VAL A 7 3.79 3.51 7.91
C VAL A 7 4.55 4.55 8.74
N GLU A 8 4.79 4.31 10.03
CA GLU A 8 5.56 5.22 10.88
C GLU A 8 7.00 5.44 10.38
N ARG A 9 7.62 4.39 9.83
CA ARG A 9 8.97 4.48 9.27
C ARG A 9 8.96 5.18 7.92
N ASP A 10 8.01 4.83 7.06
CA ASP A 10 7.83 5.42 5.73
C ASP A 10 7.69 6.95 5.79
N GLN A 11 6.79 7.46 6.64
CA GLN A 11 6.53 8.90 6.80
C GLN A 11 7.77 9.72 7.20
N LYS A 12 8.81 9.10 7.76
CA LYS A 12 10.03 9.80 8.20
C LYS A 12 11.06 9.95 7.08
N VAL A 13 11.03 9.09 6.06
CA VAL A 13 12.16 8.94 5.14
C VAL A 13 11.77 8.77 3.67
N VAL A 14 10.50 8.54 3.35
CA VAL A 14 10.05 8.30 1.97
C VAL A 14 9.26 9.50 1.45
N TRP A 15 9.66 9.98 0.26
CA TRP A 15 8.86 10.94 -0.52
C TRP A 15 8.16 10.19 -1.65
N HIS A 16 6.83 10.14 -1.59
CA HIS A 16 6.00 9.39 -2.54
C HIS A 16 5.81 10.10 -3.88
N PRO A 17 5.77 9.37 -5.00
CA PRO A 17 5.45 9.94 -6.29
C PRO A 17 4.00 10.45 -6.31
N TYR A 18 3.79 11.59 -6.99
CA TYR A 18 2.48 12.22 -7.15
C TYR A 18 1.75 12.54 -5.83
N ALA A 19 2.50 12.75 -4.74
CA ALA A 19 1.97 13.08 -3.41
C ALA A 19 2.70 14.29 -2.80
N PRO A 20 2.08 15.00 -1.83
CA PRO A 20 2.78 16.02 -1.05
C PRO A 20 3.93 15.39 -0.23
N PRO A 21 4.95 16.18 0.18
CA PRO A 21 6.10 15.67 0.95
C PRO A 21 5.72 14.94 2.24
N GLN A 22 4.60 15.29 2.88
CA GLN A 22 4.03 14.55 4.01
C GLN A 22 2.72 13.87 3.56
N ALA A 23 2.85 12.70 2.94
CA ALA A 23 1.71 11.93 2.46
C ALA A 23 0.90 11.29 3.62
N SER A 24 -0.43 11.45 3.59
CA SER A 24 -1.37 10.87 4.56
C SER A 24 -2.80 10.88 4.00
N PRO A 25 -3.64 9.85 4.24
CA PRO A 25 -3.31 8.59 4.91
C PRO A 25 -2.44 7.69 4.02
N LEU A 26 -1.67 6.79 4.66
CA LEU A 26 -0.91 5.74 3.99
C LEU A 26 -1.46 4.37 4.39
N PHE A 27 -1.41 3.43 3.45
CA PHE A 27 -1.88 2.06 3.64
C PHE A 27 -0.71 1.12 3.31
N GLY A 28 -0.11 0.51 4.33
CA GLY A 28 0.97 -0.44 4.12
C GLY A 28 0.43 -1.74 3.55
N VAL A 29 0.96 -2.17 2.40
CA VAL A 29 0.66 -3.47 1.79
C VAL A 29 1.72 -4.47 2.27
N GLU A 30 1.30 -5.56 2.92
CA GLU A 30 2.19 -6.59 3.46
C GLU A 30 2.41 -7.74 2.47
N SER A 31 1.36 -8.14 1.74
CA SER A 31 1.44 -9.20 0.73
C SER A 31 0.36 -9.05 -0.34
N ALA A 32 0.53 -9.76 -1.45
CA ALA A 32 -0.45 -9.83 -2.54
C ALA A 32 -0.57 -11.28 -3.04
N GLU A 33 -1.78 -11.69 -3.43
CA GLU A 33 -2.06 -13.00 -4.03
C GLU A 33 -3.26 -12.89 -4.98
N GLY A 34 -3.10 -13.35 -6.22
CA GLY A 34 -4.13 -13.26 -7.25
C GLY A 34 -4.51 -11.80 -7.53
N VAL A 35 -5.69 -11.37 -7.08
CA VAL A 35 -6.19 -9.99 -7.21
C VAL A 35 -6.36 -9.27 -5.87
N ARG A 36 -5.84 -9.84 -4.78
CA ARG A 36 -6.02 -9.30 -3.43
C ARG A 36 -4.73 -8.75 -2.88
N LEU A 37 -4.82 -7.59 -2.23
CA LEU A 37 -3.76 -7.02 -1.40
C LEU A 37 -4.14 -7.19 0.06
N ARG A 38 -3.21 -7.69 0.87
CA ARG A 38 -3.34 -7.75 2.34
C ARG A 38 -2.61 -6.56 2.94
N LEU A 39 -3.34 -5.72 3.67
CA LEU A 39 -2.81 -4.56 4.36
C LEU A 39 -2.22 -4.96 5.71
N ASP A 40 -1.28 -4.15 6.20
CA ASP A 40 -0.59 -4.36 7.49
C ASP A 40 -1.49 -4.22 8.74
N ASP A 41 -2.75 -3.79 8.55
CA ASP A 41 -3.79 -3.76 9.58
C ASP A 41 -4.74 -4.97 9.53
N GLY A 42 -4.47 -5.94 8.64
CA GLY A 42 -5.23 -7.17 8.48
C GLY A 42 -6.41 -7.08 7.52
N ARG A 43 -6.70 -5.90 6.94
CA ARG A 43 -7.72 -5.80 5.87
C ARG A 43 -7.22 -6.41 4.56
N GLU A 44 -8.15 -6.94 3.79
CA GLU A 44 -7.91 -7.34 2.41
C GLU A 44 -8.72 -6.45 1.46
N VAL A 45 -8.10 -6.02 0.37
CA VAL A 45 -8.73 -5.22 -0.66
C VAL A 45 -8.51 -5.83 -2.04
N ILE A 46 -9.47 -5.65 -2.94
CA ILE A 46 -9.32 -6.04 -4.34
C ILE A 46 -8.46 -4.97 -5.03
N ASP A 47 -7.40 -5.39 -5.69
CA ASP A 47 -6.65 -4.54 -6.60
C ASP A 47 -7.35 -4.46 -7.95
N GLY A 48 -8.23 -3.48 -8.07
CA GLY A 48 -8.96 -3.20 -9.32
C GLY A 48 -8.13 -2.54 -10.41
N MET A 49 -6.88 -2.16 -10.12
CA MET A 49 -6.01 -1.41 -11.05
C MET A 49 -4.94 -2.31 -11.67
N SER A 50 -4.80 -3.56 -11.21
CA SER A 50 -3.70 -4.45 -11.58
C SER A 50 -2.36 -3.78 -11.27
N SER A 51 -2.25 -3.27 -10.05
CA SER A 51 -1.22 -2.38 -9.55
C SER A 51 -1.24 -1.10 -10.38
N TRP A 52 -0.08 -0.71 -10.91
CA TRP A 52 0.03 0.34 -11.87
C TRP A 52 -0.13 -0.21 -13.30
N TRP A 53 -1.25 -0.88 -13.57
CA TRP A 53 -1.57 -1.50 -14.86
C TRP A 53 -0.51 -2.51 -15.34
N SER A 54 0.15 -3.18 -14.42
CA SER A 54 1.35 -4.00 -14.68
C SER A 54 1.21 -5.47 -14.26
N ALA A 55 0.35 -5.78 -13.29
CA ALA A 55 0.16 -7.14 -12.77
C ALA A 55 -0.87 -7.93 -13.59
N ILE A 56 -0.67 -8.04 -14.92
CA ILE A 56 -1.67 -8.57 -15.87
C ILE A 56 -2.07 -10.03 -15.61
N HIS A 57 -1.18 -10.82 -15.01
CA HIS A 57 -1.45 -12.22 -14.65
C HIS A 57 -1.86 -12.39 -13.18
N GLY A 58 -2.05 -11.30 -12.44
CA GLY A 58 -2.18 -11.30 -10.98
C GLY A 58 -0.82 -11.33 -10.27
N TYR A 59 -0.90 -11.39 -8.94
CA TYR A 59 0.24 -11.53 -8.02
C TYR A 59 0.51 -12.98 -7.65
#